data_AF-A0A3B9FQI0-F1
#
_entry.id   AF-A0A3B9FQI0-F1
#
_cell.length_a   1.000
_cell.length_b   1.000
_cell.length_c   1.000
_cell.angle_alpha   90.00
_cell.angle_beta   90.00
_cell.angle_gamma   90.00
#
_symmetry.space_group_name_H-M   'P 1'
#
loop_
_entity.id
_entity.type
_entity.pdbx_description
1 polymer ?
#
loop_
_entity_poly.entity_id
_entity_poly.type
_entity_poly.pdbx_seq_one_letter_code
_entity_poly.pdbx_strand_id
1 'polypeptide(L)'
;SGLCSFLFWPYPLTSNDPEERKRGMELAGLMTKAAHDLGVENLLVVPGAVHMPWREDHDPTPNDLCAKRAREAIGKLLPSAEKLKVKLNMENIFFNGFLLSPEEMNDFVDPFGSEYVNVHFDTGNIMIFQFPEHWIPQLGNRIQNVHLKEFSKKGTDYSLECFRPLLDGTTNWPAVIEAFDQTGYDGYLTFEYFHPYPHYPEALIHQTADSLDRMLGLHS
;
A
#
# COMPACT_ATOMS: atom_id res chain seq x y z
N SER A 1 -5.28 12.03 5.20
CA SER A 1 -4.16 11.27 5.83
C SER A 1 -4.71 9.99 6.47
N GLY A 2 -3.83 9.06 6.84
CA GLY A 2 -4.19 7.75 7.39
C GLY A 2 -3.15 7.21 8.38
N LEU A 3 -3.49 6.11 9.05
CA LEU A 3 -2.59 5.34 9.91
C LEU A 3 -1.95 4.21 9.09
N CYS A 4 -0.64 4.10 9.17
CA CYS A 4 0.14 3.01 8.57
C CYS A 4 0.96 2.32 9.67
N SER A 5 1.20 1.02 9.53
CA SER A 5 1.97 0.26 10.52
C SER A 5 2.65 -0.94 9.90
N PHE A 6 3.86 -1.24 10.38
CA PHE A 6 4.61 -2.42 9.99
C PHE A 6 4.03 -3.73 10.57
N LEU A 7 3.06 -3.64 11.50
CA LEU A 7 2.60 -4.78 12.30
C LEU A 7 1.94 -5.93 11.50
N PHE A 8 1.51 -5.69 10.25
CA PHE A 8 0.99 -6.75 9.39
C PHE A 8 2.07 -7.72 8.87
N TRP A 9 3.36 -7.37 8.97
CA TRP A 9 4.47 -8.25 8.58
C TRP A 9 4.88 -9.25 9.65
N PRO A 10 5.10 -8.86 10.94
CA PRO A 10 5.37 -9.84 11.99
C PRO A 10 4.12 -10.63 12.42
N TYR A 11 2.91 -10.13 12.08
CA TYR A 11 1.63 -10.78 12.41
C TYR A 11 0.67 -10.79 11.21
N PRO A 12 1.01 -11.51 10.12
CA PRO A 12 0.20 -11.47 8.92
C PRO A 12 -1.15 -12.15 9.14
N LEU A 13 -2.21 -11.53 8.62
CA LEU A 13 -3.58 -12.03 8.70
C LEU A 13 -3.75 -13.42 8.07
N THR A 14 -2.81 -13.80 7.20
CA THR A 14 -2.84 -15.03 6.41
C THR A 14 -1.87 -16.12 6.88
N SER A 15 -1.07 -15.87 7.93
CA SER A 15 -0.05 -16.80 8.47
C SER A 15 -0.54 -18.24 8.52
N ASN A 16 0.35 -19.22 8.34
CA ASN A 16 0.03 -20.62 8.61
C ASN A 16 -0.18 -20.89 10.11
N ASP A 17 0.46 -20.12 10.99
CA ASP A 17 0.27 -20.20 12.44
C ASP A 17 -1.05 -19.53 12.87
N PRO A 18 -2.01 -20.28 13.47
CA PRO A 18 -3.24 -19.71 13.98
C PRO A 18 -3.07 -18.65 15.07
N GLU A 19 -2.04 -18.73 15.91
CA GLU A 19 -1.81 -17.72 16.97
C GLU A 19 -1.25 -16.42 16.38
N GLU A 20 -0.40 -16.47 15.36
CA GLU A 20 0.00 -15.27 14.61
C GLU A 20 -1.20 -14.60 13.95
N ARG A 21 -2.09 -15.38 13.29
CA ARG A 21 -3.32 -14.81 12.68
C ARG A 21 -4.22 -14.17 13.72
N LYS A 22 -4.40 -14.81 14.88
CA LYS A 22 -5.20 -14.29 15.99
C LYS A 22 -4.63 -12.98 16.52
N ARG A 23 -3.30 -12.91 16.69
CA ARG A 23 -2.61 -11.68 17.10
C ARG A 23 -2.72 -10.58 16.03
N GLY A 24 -2.56 -10.93 14.75
CA GLY A 24 -2.74 -10.00 13.63
C GLY A 24 -4.13 -9.40 13.60
N MET A 25 -5.18 -10.21 13.82
CA MET A 25 -6.57 -9.73 13.89
C MET A 25 -6.82 -8.79 15.08
N GLU A 26 -6.28 -9.11 16.27
CA GLU A 26 -6.36 -8.24 17.44
C GLU A 26 -5.69 -6.88 17.16
N LEU A 27 -4.47 -6.90 16.62
CA LEU A 27 -3.72 -5.70 16.27
C LEU A 27 -4.41 -4.89 15.19
N ALA A 28 -4.99 -5.53 14.17
CA ALA A 28 -5.76 -4.85 13.13
C ALA A 28 -6.94 -4.09 13.74
N GLY A 29 -7.70 -4.70 14.64
CA GLY A 29 -8.79 -4.03 15.36
C GLY A 29 -8.31 -2.86 16.22
N LEU A 30 -7.17 -3.01 16.91
CA LEU A 30 -6.55 -1.94 17.68
C LEU A 30 -6.06 -0.79 16.80
N MET A 31 -5.49 -1.08 15.63
CA MET A 31 -5.08 -0.08 14.65
C MET A 31 -6.28 0.67 14.07
N THR A 32 -7.39 -0.03 13.79
CA THR A 32 -8.65 0.62 13.36
C THR A 32 -9.18 1.55 14.46
N LYS A 33 -9.16 1.11 15.72
CA LYS A 33 -9.53 1.97 16.85
C LYS A 33 -8.58 3.16 17.00
N ALA A 34 -7.28 2.95 16.88
CA ALA A 34 -6.28 4.02 16.98
C ALA A 34 -6.45 5.06 15.87
N ALA A 35 -6.76 4.64 14.63
CA ALA A 35 -7.07 5.55 13.53
C ALA A 35 -8.25 6.46 13.90
N HIS A 36 -9.35 5.86 14.39
CA HIS A 36 -10.50 6.60 14.88
C HIS A 36 -10.16 7.57 16.02
N ASP A 37 -9.47 7.10 17.06
CA ASP A 37 -9.12 7.92 18.23
C ASP A 37 -8.21 9.11 17.86
N LEU A 38 -7.35 8.94 16.86
CA LEU A 38 -6.48 9.99 16.30
C LEU A 38 -7.20 10.92 15.33
N GLY A 39 -8.46 10.64 14.99
CA GLY A 39 -9.25 11.43 14.04
C GLY A 39 -8.84 11.25 12.58
N VAL A 40 -8.17 10.14 12.23
CA VAL A 40 -7.85 9.79 10.84
C VAL A 40 -8.81 8.72 10.33
N GLU A 41 -9.25 8.88 9.09
CA GLU A 41 -10.32 8.05 8.52
C GLU A 41 -9.80 6.85 7.72
N ASN A 42 -8.47 6.65 7.66
CA ASN A 42 -7.86 5.66 6.79
C ASN A 42 -6.88 4.79 7.57
N LEU A 43 -6.91 3.49 7.32
CA LEU A 43 -5.93 2.50 7.77
C LEU A 43 -5.37 1.78 6.56
N LEU A 44 -4.05 1.88 6.34
CA LEU A 44 -3.34 1.01 5.41
C LEU A 44 -3.34 -0.41 5.95
N VAL A 45 -3.74 -1.36 5.12
CA VAL A 45 -3.77 -2.79 5.47
C VAL A 45 -2.96 -3.58 4.44
N VAL A 46 -2.05 -4.41 4.92
CA VAL A 46 -1.46 -5.49 4.10
C VAL A 46 -2.42 -6.68 4.22
N PRO A 47 -3.22 -7.00 3.17
CA PRO A 47 -4.32 -7.97 3.30
C PRO A 47 -3.84 -9.40 3.56
N GLY A 48 -2.64 -9.71 3.08
CA GLY A 48 -2.03 -11.03 3.21
C GLY A 48 -0.64 -11.06 2.59
N ALA A 49 0.08 -12.15 2.86
CA ALA A 49 1.39 -12.41 2.31
C ALA A 49 1.54 -13.90 1.96
N VAL A 50 1.80 -14.17 0.68
CA VAL A 50 2.27 -15.47 0.18
C VAL A 50 3.76 -15.64 0.50
N HIS A 51 4.53 -14.57 0.35
CA HIS A 51 5.96 -14.52 0.59
C HIS A 51 6.34 -13.33 1.49
N MET A 52 7.39 -13.45 2.30
CA MET A 52 7.93 -12.36 3.12
C MET A 52 9.46 -12.48 3.16
N PRO A 53 10.21 -11.77 2.31
CA PRO A 53 11.63 -12.06 2.09
C PRO A 53 12.53 -11.85 3.31
N TRP A 54 12.08 -11.06 4.28
CA TRP A 54 12.82 -10.76 5.52
C TRP A 54 12.37 -11.61 6.72
N ARG A 55 11.44 -12.56 6.55
CA ARG A 55 10.98 -13.48 7.59
C ARG A 55 11.37 -14.91 7.20
N GLU A 56 12.64 -15.26 7.42
CA GLU A 56 13.18 -16.61 7.15
C GLU A 56 12.49 -17.71 7.98
N ASP A 57 11.89 -17.34 9.11
CA ASP A 57 11.17 -18.19 10.05
C ASP A 57 9.69 -18.40 9.69
N HIS A 58 9.23 -17.89 8.55
CA HIS A 58 7.83 -17.97 8.14
C HIS A 58 7.66 -18.75 6.83
N ASP A 59 6.96 -19.89 6.90
CA ASP A 59 6.61 -20.69 5.73
C ASP A 59 5.70 -19.91 4.77
N PRO A 60 5.94 -19.95 3.45
CA PRO A 60 5.04 -19.34 2.47
C PRO A 60 3.59 -19.77 2.67
N THR A 61 2.66 -18.82 2.56
CA THR A 61 1.22 -19.14 2.58
C THR A 61 0.76 -19.47 1.16
N PRO A 62 0.20 -20.65 0.87
CA PRO A 62 -0.34 -20.97 -0.44
C PRO A 62 -1.36 -19.92 -0.92
N ASN A 63 -1.33 -19.55 -2.20
CA ASN A 63 -2.11 -18.43 -2.74
C ASN A 63 -3.62 -18.55 -2.48
N ASP A 64 -4.20 -19.75 -2.61
CA ASP A 64 -5.61 -20.02 -2.37
C ASP A 64 -5.99 -19.83 -0.89
N LEU A 65 -5.14 -20.33 0.02
CA LEU A 65 -5.30 -20.15 1.46
C LEU A 65 -5.09 -18.69 1.87
N CYS A 66 -4.11 -18.01 1.28
CA CYS A 66 -3.84 -16.59 1.49
C CYS A 66 -5.08 -15.77 1.12
N ALA A 67 -5.61 -15.97 -0.09
CA ALA A 67 -6.79 -15.28 -0.59
C ALA A 67 -8.03 -15.54 0.26
N LYS A 68 -8.27 -16.80 0.67
CA LYS A 68 -9.39 -17.16 1.55
C LYS A 68 -9.28 -16.49 2.92
N ARG A 69 -8.13 -16.61 3.58
CA ARG A 69 -7.90 -16.06 4.93
C ARG A 69 -7.95 -14.53 4.94
N ALA A 70 -7.39 -13.88 3.92
CA ALA A 70 -7.44 -12.43 3.75
C ALA A 70 -8.89 -11.95 3.66
N ARG A 71 -9.72 -12.57 2.81
CA ARG A 71 -11.15 -12.22 2.70
C ARG A 71 -11.91 -12.41 4.01
N GLU A 72 -11.68 -13.54 4.69
CA GLU A 72 -12.28 -13.81 6.00
C GLU A 72 -11.86 -12.78 7.07
N ALA A 73 -10.59 -12.37 7.07
CA ALA A 73 -10.03 -11.39 8.01
C ALA A 73 -10.63 -10.01 7.79
N ILE A 74 -10.59 -9.49 6.56
CA ILE A 74 -11.17 -8.19 6.22
C ILE A 74 -12.67 -8.18 6.48
N GLY A 75 -13.39 -9.25 6.12
CA GLY A 75 -14.83 -9.36 6.38
C GLY A 75 -15.18 -9.35 7.88
N LYS A 76 -14.31 -9.86 8.75
CA LYS A 76 -14.49 -9.79 10.21
C LYS A 76 -14.17 -8.41 10.78
N LEU A 77 -13.21 -7.68 10.20
CA LEU A 77 -12.85 -6.32 10.62
C LEU A 77 -13.88 -5.28 10.16
N LEU A 78 -14.48 -5.49 8.98
CA LEU A 78 -15.32 -4.53 8.30
C LEU A 78 -16.45 -3.94 9.18
N PRO A 79 -17.28 -4.73 9.91
CA PRO A 79 -18.34 -4.14 10.73
C PRO A 79 -17.83 -3.17 11.80
N SER A 80 -16.64 -3.41 12.35
CA SER A 80 -16.02 -2.50 13.31
C SER A 80 -15.46 -1.26 12.63
N ALA A 81 -14.88 -1.42 11.43
CA ALA A 81 -14.34 -0.33 10.63
C ALA A 81 -15.46 0.65 10.21
N GLU A 82 -16.61 0.11 9.76
CA GLU A 82 -17.81 0.89 9.44
C GLU A 82 -18.34 1.67 10.65
N LYS A 83 -18.45 1.01 11.80
CA LYS A 83 -18.89 1.65 13.05
C LYS A 83 -17.97 2.80 13.48
N LEU A 84 -16.66 2.61 13.31
CA LEU A 84 -15.64 3.61 13.65
C LEU A 84 -15.41 4.65 12.55
N LYS A 85 -16.05 4.48 11.39
CA LYS A 85 -15.85 5.28 10.18
C LYS A 85 -14.40 5.31 9.70
N VAL A 86 -13.73 4.17 9.74
CA VAL A 86 -12.35 4.00 9.26
C VAL A 86 -12.35 3.13 8.03
N LYS A 87 -11.77 3.62 6.93
CA LYS A 87 -11.58 2.89 5.69
C LYS A 87 -10.36 1.97 5.80
N LEU A 88 -10.55 0.70 5.48
CA LEU A 88 -9.52 -0.31 5.35
C LEU A 88 -9.00 -0.28 3.90
N ASN A 89 -7.79 0.21 3.71
CA ASN A 89 -7.22 0.48 2.39
C ASN A 89 -6.14 -0.57 2.09
N MET A 90 -6.43 -1.50 1.19
CA MET A 90 -5.55 -2.62 0.85
C MET A 90 -4.37 -2.12 0.02
N GLU A 91 -3.15 -2.36 0.48
CA GLU A 91 -1.95 -1.94 -0.25
C GLU A 91 -1.47 -3.02 -1.23
N ASN A 92 -1.15 -2.61 -2.46
CA ASN A 92 -0.42 -3.45 -3.41
C ASN A 92 1.07 -3.50 -3.03
N ILE A 93 1.64 -4.70 -2.85
CA ILE A 93 3.05 -4.89 -2.45
C ILE A 93 3.64 -6.11 -3.16
N PHE A 94 4.52 -5.94 -4.14
CA PHE A 94 5.09 -7.11 -4.85
C PHE A 94 5.82 -8.09 -3.90
N PHE A 95 6.47 -7.60 -2.83
CA PHE A 95 7.20 -8.46 -1.89
C PHE A 95 6.31 -9.50 -1.21
N ASN A 96 5.02 -9.20 -1.02
CA ASN A 96 4.10 -10.12 -0.35
C ASN A 96 3.62 -11.25 -1.29
N GLY A 97 3.84 -11.14 -2.61
CA GLY A 97 3.42 -12.12 -3.61
C GLY A 97 1.90 -12.29 -3.76
N PHE A 98 1.10 -11.28 -3.39
CA PHE A 98 -0.36 -11.33 -3.32
C PHE A 98 -1.00 -10.04 -3.88
N LEU A 99 -2.07 -10.19 -4.69
CA LEU A 99 -2.75 -9.09 -5.39
C LEU A 99 -1.78 -8.28 -6.29
N LEU A 100 -1.17 -8.98 -7.25
CA LEU A 100 -0.09 -8.49 -8.11
C LEU A 100 -0.58 -7.87 -9.43
N SER A 101 -1.90 -7.78 -9.64
CA SER A 101 -2.52 -7.10 -10.77
C SER A 101 -3.68 -6.19 -10.31
N PRO A 102 -4.07 -5.17 -11.11
CA PRO A 102 -5.21 -4.34 -10.78
C PRO A 102 -6.52 -5.14 -10.82
N GLU A 103 -6.63 -6.14 -11.69
CA GLU A 103 -7.78 -7.05 -11.71
C GLU A 103 -7.88 -7.88 -10.43
N GLU A 104 -6.76 -8.46 -9.96
CA GLU A 104 -6.74 -9.20 -8.69
C GLU A 104 -7.12 -8.30 -7.51
N MET A 105 -6.62 -7.05 -7.48
CA MET A 105 -6.97 -6.09 -6.45
C MET A 105 -8.46 -5.73 -6.48
N ASN A 106 -9.01 -5.44 -7.66
CA ASN A 106 -10.43 -5.14 -7.84
C ASN A 106 -11.33 -6.32 -7.44
N ASP A 107 -10.99 -7.54 -7.89
CA ASP A 107 -11.68 -8.78 -7.53
C ASP A 107 -11.59 -9.11 -6.03
N PHE A 108 -10.61 -8.54 -5.33
CA PHE A 108 -10.51 -8.64 -3.88
C PHE A 108 -11.43 -7.64 -3.17
N VAL A 109 -11.42 -6.36 -3.56
CA VAL A 109 -12.13 -5.30 -2.83
C VAL A 109 -13.63 -5.23 -3.16
N ASP A 110 -14.02 -5.46 -4.43
CA ASP A 110 -15.40 -5.26 -4.88
C ASP A 110 -16.45 -6.14 -4.17
N PRO A 111 -16.18 -7.43 -3.89
CA PRO A 111 -17.18 -8.30 -3.27
C PRO A 111 -17.58 -7.89 -1.85
N PHE A 112 -16.82 -7.03 -1.16
CA PHE A 112 -17.21 -6.51 0.15
C PHE A 112 -18.39 -5.53 0.07
N GLY A 113 -18.59 -4.86 -1.08
CA GLY A 113 -19.72 -3.97 -1.31
C GLY A 113 -19.84 -2.81 -0.31
N SER A 114 -18.73 -2.39 0.29
CA SER A 114 -18.69 -1.35 1.34
C SER A 114 -17.68 -0.27 0.99
N GLU A 115 -18.06 1.01 1.19
CA GLU A 115 -17.18 2.17 0.99
C GLU A 115 -16.00 2.23 1.98
N TYR A 116 -15.96 1.31 2.94
CA TYR A 116 -14.91 1.17 3.95
C TYR A 116 -13.88 0.09 3.59
N VAL A 117 -13.95 -0.53 2.41
CA VAL A 117 -12.88 -1.37 1.85
C VAL A 117 -12.44 -0.78 0.51
N ASN A 118 -11.21 -0.30 0.44
CA ASN A 118 -10.68 0.43 -0.72
C ASN A 118 -9.22 0.01 -0.99
N VAL A 119 -8.53 0.73 -1.86
CA VAL A 119 -7.13 0.52 -2.21
C VAL A 119 -6.26 1.66 -1.67
N HIS A 120 -5.15 1.29 -1.05
CA HIS A 120 -4.01 2.18 -0.84
C HIS A 120 -3.03 1.92 -1.99
N PHE A 121 -3.00 2.79 -2.99
CA PHE A 121 -2.20 2.53 -4.18
C PHE A 121 -0.76 3.01 -3.99
N ASP A 122 0.21 2.09 -4.04
CA ASP A 122 1.63 2.42 -4.03
C ASP A 122 2.25 2.28 -5.42
N THR A 123 2.81 3.36 -5.95
CA THR A 123 3.34 3.39 -7.32
C THR A 123 4.56 2.50 -7.51
N GLY A 124 5.45 2.42 -6.51
CA GLY A 124 6.73 1.71 -6.61
C GLY A 124 6.57 0.22 -6.38
N ASN A 125 5.59 -0.19 -5.58
CA ASN A 125 5.34 -1.57 -5.20
C ASN A 125 4.81 -2.48 -6.33
N ILE A 126 4.65 -1.96 -7.55
CA ILE A 126 4.32 -2.76 -8.75
C ILE A 126 5.40 -2.63 -9.85
N MET A 127 6.37 -1.75 -9.65
CA MET A 127 7.28 -1.29 -10.71
C MET A 127 8.31 -2.31 -11.19
N ILE A 128 8.46 -3.46 -10.54
CA ILE A 128 9.34 -4.51 -11.08
C ILE A 128 8.88 -4.90 -12.50
N PHE A 129 7.60 -5.22 -12.67
CA PHE A 129 7.06 -5.72 -13.93
C PHE A 129 5.94 -4.86 -14.52
N GLN A 130 5.37 -3.95 -13.74
CA GLN A 130 4.19 -3.18 -14.11
C GLN A 130 4.50 -1.68 -14.21
N PHE A 131 3.46 -0.90 -14.49
CA PHE A 131 3.49 0.54 -14.69
C PHE A 131 2.30 1.18 -13.95
N PRO A 132 2.53 2.14 -13.04
CA PRO A 132 1.48 2.72 -12.22
C PRO A 132 0.42 3.47 -13.04
N GLU A 133 0.83 4.16 -14.09
CA GLU A 133 -0.07 4.87 -15.02
C GLU A 133 -1.08 3.95 -15.73
N HIS A 134 -0.80 2.63 -15.80
CA HIS A 134 -1.74 1.65 -16.33
C HIS A 134 -2.70 1.09 -15.25
N TRP A 135 -2.29 1.12 -13.98
CA TRP A 135 -3.08 0.62 -12.85
C TRP A 135 -4.12 1.65 -12.41
N ILE A 136 -3.73 2.91 -12.32
CA ILE A 136 -4.58 4.02 -11.87
C ILE A 136 -5.96 4.03 -12.55
N PRO A 137 -6.08 4.02 -13.89
CA PRO A 137 -7.39 4.02 -14.56
C PRO A 137 -8.21 2.75 -14.31
N GLN A 138 -7.57 1.61 -14.00
CA GLN A 138 -8.26 0.35 -13.73
C GLN A 138 -8.78 0.27 -12.29
N LEU A 139 -8.03 0.80 -11.33
CA LEU A 139 -8.48 0.90 -9.94
C LEU A 139 -9.56 1.98 -9.80
N GLY A 140 -9.38 3.13 -10.48
CA GLY A 140 -10.33 4.22 -10.54
C GLY A 140 -10.74 4.72 -9.15
N ASN A 141 -12.04 4.82 -8.89
CA ASN A 141 -12.60 5.32 -7.64
C ASN A 141 -12.32 4.44 -6.40
N ARG A 142 -11.70 3.28 -6.57
CA ARG A 142 -11.25 2.42 -5.45
C ARG A 142 -10.00 2.97 -4.79
N ILE A 143 -9.24 3.84 -5.46
CA ILE A 143 -8.05 4.47 -4.87
C ILE A 143 -8.50 5.46 -3.80
N GLN A 144 -8.22 5.14 -2.54
CA GLN A 144 -8.55 5.98 -1.39
C GLN A 144 -7.33 6.76 -0.88
N ASN A 145 -6.14 6.15 -0.93
CA ASN A 145 -4.87 6.79 -0.59
C ASN A 145 -3.79 6.38 -1.58
N VAL A 146 -2.75 7.21 -1.67
CA VAL A 146 -1.63 6.99 -2.57
C VAL A 146 -0.30 7.14 -1.83
N HIS A 147 0.53 6.11 -1.95
CA HIS A 147 1.96 6.21 -1.74
C HIS A 147 2.67 6.44 -3.08
N LEU A 148 3.38 7.57 -3.18
CA LEU A 148 4.34 7.82 -4.23
C LEU A 148 5.68 7.24 -3.79
N LYS A 149 6.14 6.24 -4.54
CA LYS A 149 7.41 5.58 -4.34
C LYS A 149 8.09 5.42 -5.71
N GLU A 150 9.29 5.95 -5.81
CA GLU A 150 10.11 5.84 -7.02
C GLU A 150 10.81 4.48 -7.06
N PHE A 151 10.95 3.95 -8.26
CA PHE A 151 11.61 2.68 -8.53
C PHE A 151 12.49 2.79 -9.78
N SER A 152 13.65 2.14 -9.76
CA SER A 152 14.53 2.07 -10.92
C SER A 152 14.57 0.68 -11.56
N LYS A 153 14.02 0.56 -12.78
CA LYS A 153 14.12 -0.64 -13.64
C LYS A 153 15.49 -0.77 -14.33
N LYS A 154 16.43 0.15 -14.11
CA LYS A 154 17.77 0.14 -14.75
C LYS A 154 18.71 -0.92 -14.18
N GLY A 155 18.36 -1.55 -13.04
CA GLY A 155 19.17 -2.56 -12.38
C GLY A 155 18.54 -3.96 -12.44
N THR A 156 19.29 -4.93 -11.93
CA THR A 156 18.80 -6.29 -11.66
C THR A 156 18.51 -6.49 -10.17
N ASP A 157 18.39 -5.41 -9.41
CA ASP A 157 18.11 -5.44 -7.98
C ASP A 157 16.60 -5.49 -7.76
N TYR A 158 16.18 -6.46 -6.95
CA TYR A 158 14.79 -6.71 -6.56
C TYR A 158 14.66 -6.77 -5.02
N SER A 159 15.65 -6.24 -4.29
CA SER A 159 15.60 -5.96 -2.86
C SER A 159 15.02 -4.57 -2.60
N LEU A 160 14.96 -4.14 -1.34
CA LEU A 160 14.49 -2.79 -0.97
C LEU A 160 15.36 -1.66 -1.58
N GLU A 161 16.59 -1.95 -2.01
CA GLU A 161 17.53 -0.98 -2.58
C GLU A 161 17.17 -0.53 -4.03
N CYS A 162 16.17 -1.18 -4.63
CA CYS A 162 15.61 -0.79 -5.92
C CYS A 162 14.82 0.53 -5.86
N PHE A 163 14.29 0.87 -4.67
CA PHE A 163 13.55 2.12 -4.45
C PHE A 163 14.49 3.30 -4.39
N ARG A 164 14.01 4.46 -4.85
CA ARG A 164 14.82 5.68 -4.94
C ARG A 164 14.07 6.87 -4.35
N PRO A 165 14.77 7.98 -4.06
CA PRO A 165 14.10 9.27 -3.89
C PRO A 165 13.28 9.62 -5.15
N LEU A 166 12.23 10.43 -5.00
CA LEU A 166 11.42 10.86 -6.16
C LEU A 166 12.29 11.50 -7.24
N LEU A 167 11.93 11.25 -8.50
CA LEU A 167 12.62 11.70 -9.72
C LEU A 167 14.01 11.07 -9.97
N ASP A 168 14.49 10.18 -9.11
CA ASP A 168 15.77 9.45 -9.25
C ASP A 168 15.57 7.99 -9.72
N GLY A 169 14.60 7.73 -10.58
CA GLY A 169 14.33 6.37 -11.05
C GLY A 169 13.87 6.30 -12.49
N THR A 170 12.86 5.47 -12.71
CA THR A 170 12.32 5.15 -14.03
C THR A 170 10.81 5.29 -14.13
N THR A 171 10.16 5.75 -13.06
CA THR A 171 8.72 6.02 -13.06
C THR A 171 8.41 7.17 -14.01
N ASN A 172 7.42 6.99 -14.87
CA ASN A 172 6.96 8.03 -15.77
C ASN A 172 5.99 8.97 -15.04
N TRP A 173 6.55 9.84 -14.18
CA TRP A 173 5.75 10.74 -13.34
C TRP A 173 4.74 11.61 -14.11
N PRO A 174 5.07 12.20 -15.28
CA PRO A 174 4.06 12.92 -16.08
C PRO A 174 2.84 12.05 -16.44
N ALA A 175 3.05 10.79 -16.83
CA ALA A 175 1.95 9.87 -17.14
C ALA A 175 1.17 9.42 -15.89
N VAL A 176 1.86 9.28 -14.75
CA VAL A 176 1.22 8.96 -13.46
C VAL A 176 0.30 10.08 -12.99
N ILE A 177 0.76 11.33 -13.03
CA ILE A 177 -0.04 12.50 -12.64
C ILE A 177 -1.23 12.65 -13.59
N GLU A 178 -1.00 12.56 -14.91
CA GLU A 178 -2.07 12.58 -15.91
C GLU A 178 -3.12 11.48 -15.68
N ALA A 179 -2.71 10.26 -15.29
CA ALA A 179 -3.63 9.18 -14.98
C ALA A 179 -4.48 9.45 -13.72
N PHE A 180 -3.90 10.08 -12.70
CA PHE A 180 -4.67 10.52 -11.53
C PHE A 180 -5.68 11.62 -11.89
N ASP A 181 -5.27 12.60 -12.71
CA ASP A 181 -6.15 13.67 -13.20
C ASP A 181 -7.34 13.10 -13.99
N GLN A 182 -7.08 12.15 -14.89
CA GLN A 182 -8.11 11.49 -15.70
C GLN A 182 -9.14 10.70 -14.87
N THR A 183 -8.72 10.18 -13.71
CA THR A 183 -9.61 9.45 -12.80
C THR A 183 -10.27 10.36 -11.75
N GLY A 184 -9.90 11.65 -11.71
CA GLY A 184 -10.43 12.62 -10.76
C GLY A 184 -9.98 12.37 -9.33
N TYR A 185 -8.81 11.76 -9.12
CA TYR A 185 -8.25 11.58 -7.78
C TYR A 185 -7.80 12.93 -7.21
N ASP A 186 -8.46 13.40 -6.16
CA ASP A 186 -8.17 14.66 -5.46
C ASP A 186 -7.72 14.41 -4.00
N GLY A 187 -7.26 13.19 -3.72
CA GLY A 187 -6.76 12.79 -2.40
C GLY A 187 -5.31 13.20 -2.16
N TYR A 188 -4.82 12.94 -0.95
CA TYR A 188 -3.41 13.18 -0.63
C TYR A 188 -2.48 12.26 -1.43
N LEU A 189 -1.38 12.84 -1.92
CA LEU A 189 -0.21 12.10 -2.41
C LEU A 189 0.84 12.10 -1.30
N THR A 190 1.20 10.92 -0.79
CA THR A 190 2.16 10.77 0.31
C THR A 190 3.40 10.04 -0.16
N PHE A 191 4.59 10.51 0.21
CA PHE A 191 5.84 9.85 -0.16
C PHE A 191 6.20 8.74 0.84
N GLU A 192 6.53 7.55 0.33
CA GLU A 192 7.02 6.44 1.16
C GLU A 192 8.39 5.95 0.68
N TYR A 193 9.38 5.94 1.59
CA TYR A 193 10.74 5.52 1.28
C TYR A 193 11.47 4.93 2.49
N PHE A 194 12.37 3.98 2.24
CA PHE A 194 12.98 3.15 3.28
C PHE A 194 14.38 3.61 3.73
N HIS A 195 15.11 4.35 2.88
CA HIS A 195 16.54 4.60 3.07
C HIS A 195 16.86 6.09 3.18
N PRO A 196 16.57 6.75 4.32
CA PRO A 196 16.94 8.15 4.50
C PRO A 196 18.46 8.34 4.36
N TYR A 197 18.89 9.56 4.02
CA TYR A 197 20.30 9.84 3.81
C TYR A 197 21.13 9.54 5.08
N PRO A 198 22.30 8.84 4.96
CA PRO A 198 23.11 8.47 6.13
C PRO A 198 23.60 9.67 6.96
N HIS A 199 23.74 10.82 6.30
CA HIS A 199 24.04 12.10 6.92
C HIS A 199 22.98 13.10 6.46
N TYR A 200 22.45 13.89 7.40
CA TYR A 200 21.40 14.89 7.16
C TYR A 200 20.10 14.30 6.59
N PRO A 201 19.47 13.30 7.25
CA PRO A 201 18.27 12.62 6.75
C PRO A 201 17.08 13.58 6.51
N GLU A 202 17.02 14.70 7.21
CA GLU A 202 16.02 15.75 7.02
C GLU A 202 16.06 16.39 5.63
N ALA A 203 17.21 16.33 4.93
CA ALA A 203 17.33 16.83 3.56
C ALA A 203 16.37 16.09 2.60
N LEU A 204 16.03 14.83 2.90
CA LEU A 204 15.04 14.06 2.13
C LEU A 204 13.67 14.73 2.15
N ILE A 205 13.26 15.35 3.27
CA ILE A 205 11.97 16.03 3.38
C ILE A 205 11.90 17.20 2.38
N HIS A 206 12.98 18.00 2.32
CA HIS A 206 13.06 19.15 1.43
C HIS A 206 13.13 18.74 -0.04
N GLN A 207 13.91 17.72 -0.36
CA GLN A 207 14.00 17.19 -1.72
C GLN A 207 12.65 16.61 -2.19
N THR A 208 11.98 15.83 -1.34
CA THR A 208 10.67 15.27 -1.64
C THR A 208 9.65 16.38 -1.87
N ALA A 209 9.63 17.43 -1.05
CA ALA A 209 8.74 18.57 -1.23
C ALA A 209 8.97 19.25 -2.60
N ASP A 210 10.22 19.62 -2.94
CA ASP A 210 10.54 20.21 -4.25
C ASP A 210 10.16 19.30 -5.41
N SER A 211 10.37 17.99 -5.27
CA SER A 211 10.01 17.01 -6.31
C SER A 211 8.50 16.96 -6.53
N LEU A 212 7.70 16.95 -5.45
CA LEU A 212 6.24 16.96 -5.53
C LEU A 212 5.72 18.27 -6.14
N ASP A 213 6.27 19.41 -5.74
CA ASP A 213 5.87 20.71 -6.28
C ASP A 213 6.14 20.79 -7.79
N ARG A 214 7.25 20.22 -8.28
CA ARG A 214 7.52 20.10 -9.72
C ARG A 214 6.54 19.18 -10.43
N MET A 215 6.28 18.00 -9.85
CA MET A 215 5.35 17.02 -10.42
C MET A 215 3.92 17.57 -10.55
N LEU A 216 3.51 18.38 -9.57
CA LEU A 216 2.19 19.02 -9.53
C LEU A 216 2.14 20.37 -10.26
N GLY A 217 3.25 20.83 -10.85
CA GLY A 217 3.31 22.11 -11.55
C GLY A 217 3.16 23.35 -10.66
N LEU A 218 3.42 23.23 -9.36
CA LEU A 218 3.40 24.32 -8.38
C LEU A 218 4.67 25.18 -8.44
N HIS A 219 5.74 24.63 -9.01
CA HIS A 219 6.98 25.34 -9.32
C HIS A 219 7.28 25.28 -10.82
N SER A 220 7.18 26.45 -11.47
CA SER A 220 7.59 26.70 -12.87
C SER A 220 8.99 27.29 -12.93
#